data_AF-A0A8T1WB67-F1
#
_entry.id   AF-A0A8T1WB67-F1
#
_cell.length_a   1.000
_cell.length_b   1.000
_cell.length_c   1.000
_cell.angle_alpha   90.00
_cell.angle_beta   90.00
_cell.angle_gamma   90.00
#
_symmetry.space_group_name_H-M   'P 1'
#
loop_
_entity.id
_entity.type
_entity.pdbx_description
1 polymer ?
#
loop_
_entity_poly.entity_id
_entity_poly.type
_entity_poly.pdbx_seq_one_letter_code
_entity_poly.pdbx_strand_id
1 'polypeptide(L)'
;MAPLDYRWAHAVNSIAKLSAVQRQIDEAEKTQFALANFVNAIEADIIWGEAQQTAVMGHPPATDGDLTLSSFLDAMQELSAKILSLWKQTETPLIVKLDFKSSRAFEASSELLTNFIANFPFTKSVFINADILPGPANSDHVAFEAVTFLQQVNALSEQDDGTHRHKLVLSVGWTTANATDEEIHRPYSSEMVKEMLNVLRPFQDNFTVTFPLRATSVRKSWPALCPLLNPPNYGFTLWWAATQIPDDELEWLFNTLEIETYAHEPSGKATTFAGRTFYDILGFDRFLEHRDHKNSTPSTQLQN
;
A
#
# COMPACT_ATOMS: atom_id res chain seq x y z
N MET A 1 4.86 6.45 -13.57
CA MET A 1 5.25 5.64 -12.41
C MET A 1 4.40 4.41 -12.34
N ALA A 2 5.02 3.31 -12.72
CA ALA A 2 4.54 1.98 -12.43
C ALA A 2 4.66 1.72 -10.91
N PRO A 3 3.90 0.77 -10.35
CA PRO A 3 4.04 0.37 -8.95
C PRO A 3 5.48 0.04 -8.49
N LEU A 4 6.32 -0.47 -9.40
CA LEU A 4 7.75 -0.74 -9.17
C LEU A 4 8.60 0.52 -8.93
N ASP A 5 8.13 1.70 -9.34
CA ASP A 5 8.84 2.97 -9.21
C ASP A 5 8.63 3.62 -7.83
N TYR A 6 7.74 3.07 -7.00
CA TYR A 6 7.49 3.61 -5.68
C TYR A 6 8.52 3.12 -4.67
N ARG A 7 8.99 4.04 -3.81
CA ARG A 7 9.87 3.81 -2.67
C ARG A 7 9.11 4.21 -1.43
N TRP A 8 8.83 3.21 -0.60
CA TRP A 8 7.97 3.33 0.56
C TRP A 8 8.75 3.85 1.78
N ALA A 9 8.20 4.87 2.43
CA ALA A 9 8.48 5.13 3.82
C ALA A 9 7.40 4.45 4.67
N HIS A 10 7.78 3.35 5.30
CA HIS A 10 6.90 2.51 6.13
C HIS A 10 6.75 3.07 7.55
N ALA A 11 5.53 3.02 8.07
CA ALA A 11 5.15 3.36 9.44
C ALA A 11 5.68 4.74 9.89
N VAL A 12 5.35 5.81 9.15
CA VAL A 12 5.76 7.21 9.43
C VAL A 12 4.96 7.80 10.60
N ASN A 13 5.06 7.14 11.76
CA ASN A 13 4.15 7.33 12.88
C ASN A 13 4.61 8.39 13.90
N SER A 14 5.53 9.28 13.53
CA SER A 14 6.05 10.29 14.45
C SER A 14 6.58 11.51 13.72
N ILE A 15 6.68 12.63 14.42
CA ILE A 15 7.31 13.85 13.90
C ILE A 15 8.72 13.55 13.38
N ALA A 16 9.51 12.79 14.13
CA ALA A 16 10.89 12.45 13.77
C ALA A 16 10.97 11.68 12.43
N LYS A 17 10.08 10.71 12.22
CA LYS A 17 10.00 9.96 10.96
C LYS A 17 9.51 10.83 9.81
N LEU A 18 8.49 11.66 10.03
CA LEU A 18 7.99 12.59 9.02
C LEU A 18 9.09 13.58 8.58
N SER A 19 9.84 14.15 9.52
CA SER A 19 10.99 15.00 9.20
C SER A 19 12.09 14.26 8.43
N ALA A 20 12.29 12.97 8.67
CA ALA A 20 13.24 12.17 7.89
C ALA A 20 12.77 11.97 6.44
N VAL A 21 11.47 11.77 6.22
CA VAL A 21 10.87 11.71 4.88
C VAL A 21 10.98 13.05 4.16
N GLN A 22 10.62 14.15 4.83
CA GLN A 22 10.74 15.50 4.27
C GLN A 22 12.17 15.79 3.82
N ARG A 23 13.18 15.48 4.64
CA ARG A 23 14.59 15.64 4.25
C ARG A 23 14.99 14.84 3.01
N GLN A 24 14.47 13.62 2.84
CA GLN A 24 14.75 12.82 1.65
C GLN A 24 14.12 13.43 0.39
N ILE A 25 12.89 13.92 0.50
CA ILE A 25 12.21 14.61 -0.61
C ILE A 25 12.90 15.94 -0.93
N ASP A 26 13.34 16.70 0.09
CA ASP A 26 14.12 17.93 -0.09
C ASP A 26 15.46 17.68 -0.79
N GLU A 27 16.11 16.54 -0.53
CA GLU A 27 17.32 16.15 -1.24
C GLU A 27 17.03 15.83 -2.71
N ALA A 28 15.94 15.12 -3.00
CA ALA A 28 15.51 14.83 -4.36
C ALA A 28 15.10 16.11 -5.11
N GLU A 29 14.51 17.08 -4.42
CA GLU A 29 14.15 18.40 -4.97
C GLU A 29 15.38 19.14 -5.52
N LYS A 30 16.56 19.03 -4.87
CA LYS A 30 17.80 19.66 -5.35
C LYS A 30 18.21 19.19 -6.74
N THR A 31 17.83 17.97 -7.11
CA THR A 31 18.06 17.41 -8.45
C THR A 31 16.81 17.49 -9.32
N GLN A 32 15.82 18.31 -8.93
CA GLN A 32 14.54 18.48 -9.60
C GLN A 32 13.81 17.16 -9.86
N PHE A 33 13.96 16.20 -8.94
CA PHE A 33 13.40 14.85 -9.09
C PHE A 33 13.82 14.16 -10.40
N ALA A 34 15.04 14.42 -10.88
CA ALA A 34 15.55 13.85 -12.13
C ALA A 34 15.57 12.32 -12.15
N LEU A 35 15.68 11.69 -10.97
CA LEU A 35 15.60 10.25 -10.77
C LEU A 35 14.38 9.94 -9.87
N ALA A 36 13.69 8.84 -10.16
CA ALA A 36 12.57 8.33 -9.36
C ALA A 36 13.06 7.46 -8.17
N ASN A 37 14.22 7.78 -7.59
CA ASN A 37 14.88 7.01 -6.52
C ASN A 37 14.79 7.70 -5.15
N PHE A 38 13.65 8.31 -4.86
CA PHE A 38 13.37 8.99 -3.60
C PHE A 38 12.07 8.47 -3.00
N VAL A 39 11.85 8.69 -1.70
CA VAL A 39 10.60 8.35 -1.03
C VAL A 39 9.43 9.07 -1.70
N ASN A 40 8.54 8.31 -2.32
CA ASN A 40 7.38 8.80 -3.06
C ASN A 40 6.11 7.96 -2.79
N ALA A 41 6.16 7.05 -1.82
CA ALA A 41 5.00 6.45 -1.18
C ALA A 41 5.18 6.52 0.33
N ILE A 42 4.21 7.10 1.04
CA ILE A 42 4.31 7.36 2.48
C ILE A 42 3.14 6.64 3.14
N GLU A 43 3.45 5.71 4.03
CA GLU A 43 2.48 4.96 4.81
C GLU A 43 2.60 5.35 6.29
N ALA A 44 1.46 5.55 6.94
CA ALA A 44 1.40 5.80 8.37
C ALA A 44 0.18 5.14 9.01
N ASP A 45 0.42 4.54 10.17
CA ASP A 45 -0.60 3.94 11.02
C ASP A 45 -1.35 5.02 11.79
N ILE A 46 -2.67 4.87 11.93
CA ILE A 46 -3.54 5.85 12.58
C ILE A 46 -4.34 5.18 13.69
N ILE A 47 -4.18 5.69 14.91
CA ILE A 47 -4.93 5.29 16.10
C ILE A 47 -5.75 6.46 16.64
N TRP A 48 -6.61 6.16 17.61
CA TRP A 48 -7.24 7.19 18.42
C TRP A 48 -6.30 7.56 19.57
N GLY A 49 -5.90 8.83 19.65
CA GLY A 49 -5.07 9.35 20.73
C GLY A 49 -5.92 9.67 21.96
N GLU A 50 -5.75 8.91 23.04
CA GLU A 50 -6.60 9.07 24.23
C GLU A 50 -6.28 10.33 25.05
N ALA A 51 -5.04 10.86 25.04
CA ALA A 51 -4.76 12.11 25.76
C ALA A 51 -5.24 13.32 24.95
N GLN A 52 -5.09 13.27 23.62
CA GLN A 52 -5.44 14.38 22.72
C GLN A 52 -6.90 14.33 22.25
N GLN A 53 -7.59 13.20 22.43
CA GLN A 53 -8.95 12.93 21.92
C GLN A 53 -9.09 13.26 20.43
N THR A 54 -8.12 12.81 19.62
CA THR A 54 -8.10 13.01 18.16
C THR A 54 -7.39 11.84 17.46
N ALA A 55 -7.52 11.74 16.14
CA ALA A 55 -6.74 10.79 15.35
C ALA A 55 -5.26 11.23 15.29
N VAL A 56 -4.38 10.30 15.64
CA VAL A 56 -2.92 10.52 15.69
C VAL A 56 -2.20 9.38 14.99
N MET A 57 -1.01 9.67 14.49
CA MET A 57 -0.15 8.66 13.92
C MET A 57 0.41 7.77 15.03
N GLY A 58 0.25 6.46 14.88
CA GLY A 58 0.62 5.48 15.89
C GLY A 58 0.15 4.08 15.53
N HIS A 59 0.87 3.09 16.02
CA HIS A 59 0.53 1.67 15.87
C HIS A 59 0.34 1.04 17.25
N PRO A 60 -0.68 0.20 17.48
CA PRO A 60 -0.82 -0.54 18.73
C PRO A 60 0.48 -1.28 19.13
N PRO A 61 0.84 -1.32 20.43
CA PRO A 61 0.03 -0.97 21.60
C PRO A 61 0.08 0.53 21.98
N ALA A 62 0.60 1.41 21.12
CA ALA A 62 0.49 2.85 21.39
C ALA A 62 -0.98 3.27 21.52
N THR A 63 -1.24 4.18 22.46
CA THR A 63 -2.56 4.76 22.73
C THR A 63 -2.59 6.27 22.47
N ASP A 64 -1.46 6.82 22.02
CA ASP A 64 -1.29 8.20 21.62
C ASP A 64 -0.05 8.34 20.70
N GLY A 65 0.17 9.51 20.12
CA GLY A 65 1.25 9.81 19.20
C GLY A 65 1.61 11.30 19.19
N ASP A 66 2.87 11.62 18.88
CA ASP A 66 3.34 13.01 18.85
C ASP A 66 2.94 13.76 17.57
N LEU A 67 2.36 13.06 16.59
CA LEU A 67 1.97 13.59 15.29
C LEU A 67 0.47 13.37 15.06
N THR A 68 -0.31 14.45 15.01
CA THR A 68 -1.75 14.36 14.71
C THR A 68 -1.99 14.03 13.23
N LEU A 69 -3.16 13.45 12.93
CA LEU A 69 -3.57 13.23 11.54
C LEU A 69 -3.64 14.53 10.75
N SER A 70 -4.20 15.60 11.33
CA SER A 70 -4.26 16.90 10.67
C SER A 70 -2.87 17.38 10.24
N SER A 71 -1.91 17.39 11.17
CA SER A 71 -0.54 17.85 10.88
C SER A 71 0.17 16.97 9.84
N PHE A 72 -0.10 15.67 9.83
CA PHE A 72 0.42 14.78 8.80
C PHE A 72 -0.18 15.09 7.42
N LEU A 73 -1.50 15.27 7.33
CA LEU A 73 -2.19 15.59 6.07
C LEU A 73 -1.75 16.97 5.52
N ASP A 74 -1.53 17.95 6.40
CA ASP A 74 -0.97 19.26 6.02
C ASP A 74 0.44 19.08 5.41
N ALA A 75 1.30 18.29 6.05
CA ALA A 75 2.62 17.98 5.51
C ALA A 75 2.55 17.25 4.17
N MET A 76 1.59 16.33 3.98
CA MET A 76 1.38 15.66 2.70
C MET A 76 0.94 16.65 1.61
N GLN A 77 0.13 17.64 1.95
CA GLN A 77 -0.24 18.71 1.01
C GLN A 77 0.95 19.57 0.63
N GLU A 78 1.78 19.98 1.59
CA GLU A 78 3.00 20.73 1.32
C GLU A 78 3.97 19.97 0.40
N LEU A 79 4.17 18.67 0.68
CA LEU A 79 4.99 17.79 -0.16
C LEU A 79 4.40 17.65 -1.57
N SER A 80 3.08 17.49 -1.69
CA SER A 80 2.41 17.39 -2.99
C SER A 80 2.58 18.65 -3.83
N ALA A 81 2.45 19.84 -3.22
CA ALA A 81 2.61 21.12 -3.89
C ALA A 81 4.06 21.34 -4.35
N LYS A 82 5.02 21.00 -3.49
CA LYS A 82 6.45 21.02 -3.82
C LYS A 82 6.75 20.14 -5.03
N ILE A 83 6.32 18.88 -4.99
CA ILE A 83 6.55 17.92 -6.07
C ILE A 83 5.86 18.39 -7.35
N LEU A 84 4.58 18.79 -7.30
CA LEU A 84 3.82 19.25 -8.46
C LEU A 84 4.50 20.44 -9.18
N SER A 85 5.16 21.33 -8.45
CA SER A 85 5.84 22.50 -9.04
C SER A 85 7.04 22.14 -9.93
N LEU A 86 7.62 20.96 -9.74
CA LEU A 86 8.84 20.50 -10.42
C LEU A 86 8.64 19.23 -11.24
N TRP A 87 7.62 18.45 -10.91
CA TRP A 87 7.33 17.17 -11.56
C TRP A 87 6.74 17.39 -12.95
N LYS A 88 7.52 17.02 -13.96
CA LYS A 88 7.14 17.21 -15.38
C LYS A 88 6.48 15.97 -16.00
N GLN A 89 6.39 14.87 -15.26
CA GLN A 89 5.80 13.63 -15.76
C GLN A 89 4.30 13.62 -15.48
N THR A 90 3.58 12.79 -16.24
CA THR A 90 2.11 12.73 -16.18
C THR A 90 1.60 11.83 -15.05
N GLU A 91 2.48 11.02 -14.49
CA GLU A 91 2.11 9.99 -13.53
C GLU A 91 2.14 10.49 -12.10
N THR A 92 1.28 9.88 -11.26
CA THR A 92 1.16 10.17 -9.84
C THR A 92 2.52 10.12 -9.16
N PRO A 93 3.03 11.24 -8.63
CA PRO A 93 4.37 11.35 -8.08
C PRO A 93 4.46 11.04 -6.59
N LEU A 94 3.33 10.92 -5.91
CA LEU A 94 3.26 10.71 -4.48
C LEU A 94 2.03 9.87 -4.12
N ILE A 95 2.24 8.81 -3.35
CA ILE A 95 1.19 8.04 -2.68
C ILE A 95 1.18 8.39 -1.18
N VAL A 96 -0.02 8.57 -0.64
CA VAL A 96 -0.29 8.72 0.79
C VAL A 96 -1.19 7.57 1.20
N LYS A 97 -0.67 6.65 2.03
CA LYS A 97 -1.40 5.50 2.56
C LYS A 97 -1.70 5.71 4.04
N LEU A 98 -2.99 5.78 4.34
CA LEU A 98 -3.54 6.03 5.67
C LEU A 98 -4.03 4.71 6.26
N ASP A 99 -3.21 4.09 7.11
CA ASP A 99 -3.48 2.77 7.71
C ASP A 99 -4.20 2.90 9.05
N PHE A 100 -5.54 2.93 9.00
CA PHE A 100 -6.35 3.03 10.19
C PHE A 100 -6.33 1.73 11.00
N LYS A 101 -5.96 1.85 12.27
CA LYS A 101 -5.99 0.78 13.28
C LYS A 101 -7.17 0.91 14.25
N SER A 102 -7.98 1.95 14.10
CA SER A 102 -9.12 2.26 14.97
C SER A 102 -10.30 2.81 14.16
N SER A 103 -11.45 2.17 14.28
CA SER A 103 -12.72 2.64 13.69
C SER A 103 -13.09 4.03 14.21
N ARG A 104 -12.91 4.28 15.52
CA ARG A 104 -13.11 5.59 16.14
C ARG A 104 -12.25 6.68 15.51
N ALA A 105 -10.98 6.38 15.23
CA ALA A 105 -10.09 7.33 14.57
C ALA A 105 -10.54 7.62 13.14
N PHE A 106 -10.96 6.60 12.40
CA PHE A 106 -11.48 6.76 11.03
C PHE A 106 -12.75 7.63 10.99
N GLU A 107 -13.73 7.33 11.85
CA GLU A 107 -14.98 8.09 11.96
C GLU A 107 -14.74 9.57 12.30
N ALA A 108 -13.87 9.84 13.28
CA ALA A 108 -13.53 11.20 13.67
C ALA A 108 -12.74 11.97 12.59
N SER A 109 -12.18 11.27 11.60
CA SER A 109 -11.36 11.87 10.55
C SER A 109 -12.14 12.21 9.28
N SER A 110 -13.44 11.91 9.20
CA SER A 110 -14.21 12.04 7.95
C SER A 110 -14.07 13.41 7.30
N GLU A 111 -14.26 14.50 8.05
CA GLU A 111 -14.18 15.87 7.52
C GLU A 111 -12.76 16.23 7.07
N LEU A 112 -11.75 15.85 7.86
CA LEU A 112 -10.34 16.05 7.51
C LEU A 112 -9.97 15.32 6.22
N LEU A 113 -10.42 14.07 6.08
CA LEU A 113 -10.20 13.27 4.88
C LEU A 113 -10.88 13.89 3.66
N THR A 114 -12.15 14.30 3.77
CA THR A 114 -12.87 14.98 2.68
C THR A 114 -12.10 16.22 2.19
N ASN A 115 -11.70 17.09 3.12
CA ASN A 115 -10.96 18.30 2.79
C ASN A 115 -9.59 17.98 2.17
N PHE A 116 -8.86 17.01 2.72
CA PHE A 116 -7.58 16.58 2.17
C PHE A 116 -7.74 16.05 0.74
N ILE A 117 -8.66 15.11 0.52
CA ILE A 117 -8.90 14.47 -0.77
C ILE A 117 -9.33 15.51 -1.83
N ALA A 118 -10.17 16.48 -1.47
CA ALA A 118 -10.59 17.54 -2.38
C ALA A 118 -9.38 18.36 -2.89
N ASN A 119 -8.43 18.64 -2.01
CA ASN A 119 -7.27 19.47 -2.31
C ASN A 119 -6.02 18.70 -2.78
N PHE A 120 -5.98 17.37 -2.61
CA PHE A 120 -4.83 16.56 -3.03
C PHE A 120 -4.79 16.44 -4.57
N PRO A 121 -3.66 16.75 -5.24
CA PRO A 121 -3.68 16.93 -6.69
C PRO A 121 -3.64 15.63 -7.51
N PHE A 122 -3.27 14.50 -6.89
CA PHE A 122 -2.91 13.30 -7.64
C PHE A 122 -4.01 12.25 -7.70
N THR A 123 -4.13 11.59 -8.84
CA THR A 123 -5.07 10.48 -9.04
C THR A 123 -4.54 9.18 -8.43
N LYS A 124 -5.41 8.28 -7.96
CA LYS A 124 -5.05 6.96 -7.38
C LYS A 124 -3.86 7.04 -6.41
N SER A 125 -3.92 7.99 -5.49
CA SER A 125 -2.78 8.41 -4.67
C SER A 125 -3.09 8.38 -3.17
N VAL A 126 -4.36 8.48 -2.79
CA VAL A 126 -4.80 8.44 -1.40
C VAL A 126 -5.34 7.05 -1.12
N PHE A 127 -4.56 6.24 -0.40
CA PHE A 127 -4.90 4.87 -0.07
C PHE A 127 -5.56 4.87 1.31
N ILE A 128 -6.82 4.46 1.38
CA ILE A 128 -7.51 4.28 2.66
C ILE A 128 -7.37 2.83 3.07
N ASN A 129 -6.57 2.58 4.11
CA ASN A 129 -6.19 1.24 4.53
C ASN A 129 -6.80 0.84 5.87
N ALA A 130 -7.26 -0.41 5.95
CA ALA A 130 -7.62 -1.08 7.19
C ALA A 130 -7.57 -2.60 7.04
N ASP A 131 -7.26 -3.30 8.12
CA ASP A 131 -7.50 -4.74 8.25
C ASP A 131 -8.94 -4.97 8.70
N ILE A 132 -9.78 -5.46 7.78
CA ILE A 132 -11.23 -5.55 7.96
C ILE A 132 -11.74 -6.99 8.13
N LEU A 133 -10.86 -7.99 7.98
CA LEU A 133 -11.20 -9.40 8.15
C LEU A 133 -10.14 -10.14 8.99
N PRO A 134 -10.51 -11.24 9.66
CA PRO A 134 -9.54 -12.10 10.33
C PRO A 134 -8.58 -12.75 9.33
N GLY A 135 -7.28 -12.64 9.58
CA GLY A 135 -6.26 -13.20 8.69
C GLY A 135 -5.44 -14.31 9.32
N PRO A 136 -4.22 -14.54 8.83
CA PRO A 136 -3.28 -15.49 9.40
C PRO A 136 -2.67 -14.95 10.72
N ALA A 137 -3.53 -14.51 11.64
CA ALA A 137 -3.20 -14.11 13.00
C ALA A 137 -3.59 -15.21 14.01
N ASN A 138 -3.14 -15.08 15.25
CA ASN A 138 -3.58 -15.92 16.37
C ASN A 138 -4.87 -15.40 17.05
N SER A 139 -5.56 -14.45 16.41
CA SER A 139 -6.72 -13.75 16.96
C SER A 139 -7.70 -13.41 15.85
N ASP A 140 -8.99 -13.60 16.15
CA ASP A 140 -10.10 -13.18 15.29
C ASP A 140 -10.54 -11.74 15.59
N HIS A 141 -9.83 -11.03 16.48
CA HIS A 141 -10.13 -9.63 16.76
C HIS A 141 -9.80 -8.75 15.55
N VAL A 142 -10.82 -8.08 15.02
CA VAL A 142 -10.73 -7.09 13.94
C VAL A 142 -11.24 -5.75 14.48
N ALA A 143 -10.48 -4.67 14.27
CA ALA A 143 -10.83 -3.34 14.79
C ALA A 143 -11.99 -2.66 14.03
N PHE A 144 -12.41 -3.25 12.91
CA PHE A 144 -13.42 -2.72 12.00
C PHE A 144 -14.49 -3.77 11.75
N GLU A 145 -15.74 -3.31 11.68
CA GLU A 145 -16.78 -4.08 11.01
C GLU A 145 -16.66 -3.79 9.50
N ALA A 146 -16.47 -4.84 8.71
CA ALA A 146 -16.05 -4.74 7.32
C ALA A 146 -17.05 -3.95 6.45
N VAL A 147 -18.36 -4.21 6.59
CA VAL A 147 -19.38 -3.56 5.77
C VAL A 147 -19.48 -2.07 6.11
N THR A 148 -19.45 -1.73 7.39
CA THR A 148 -19.50 -0.36 7.88
C THR A 148 -18.30 0.45 7.37
N PHE A 149 -17.09 -0.10 7.48
CA PHE A 149 -15.88 0.56 6.97
C PHE A 149 -16.00 0.82 5.46
N LEU A 150 -16.39 -0.19 4.68
CA LEU A 150 -16.54 -0.04 3.22
C LEU A 150 -17.62 0.99 2.85
N GLN A 151 -18.74 1.02 3.57
CA GLN A 151 -19.78 2.03 3.38
C GLN A 151 -19.28 3.45 3.69
N GLN A 152 -18.49 3.62 4.74
CA GLN A 152 -17.91 4.91 5.10
C GLN A 152 -16.88 5.37 4.05
N VAL A 153 -16.00 4.47 3.56
CA VAL A 153 -15.08 4.80 2.45
C VAL A 153 -15.86 5.13 1.17
N ASN A 154 -16.97 4.43 0.90
CA ASN A 154 -17.88 4.78 -0.20
C ASN A 154 -18.51 6.16 0.01
N ALA A 155 -18.96 6.50 1.21
CA ALA A 155 -19.49 7.84 1.48
C ALA A 155 -18.42 8.93 1.29
N LEU A 156 -17.16 8.68 1.64
CA LEU A 156 -16.04 9.58 1.35
C LEU A 156 -15.82 9.76 -0.16
N SER A 157 -15.98 8.69 -0.94
CA SER A 157 -15.77 8.72 -2.39
C SER A 157 -16.90 9.36 -3.19
N GLU A 158 -18.10 9.46 -2.59
CA GLU A 158 -19.28 10.14 -3.14
C GLU A 158 -19.40 11.61 -2.74
N GLN A 159 -18.49 12.13 -1.89
CA GLN A 159 -18.44 13.56 -1.58
C GLN A 159 -18.25 14.39 -2.85
N ASP A 160 -18.84 15.59 -2.87
CA ASP A 160 -18.84 16.49 -4.03
C ASP A 160 -19.26 15.79 -5.33
N ASP A 161 -20.34 15.00 -5.27
CA ASP A 161 -20.91 14.25 -6.41
C ASP A 161 -19.90 13.29 -7.06
N GLY A 162 -19.01 12.73 -6.24
CA GLY A 162 -17.97 11.79 -6.69
C GLY A 162 -16.80 12.43 -7.45
N THR A 163 -16.71 13.76 -7.49
CA THR A 163 -15.68 14.51 -8.23
C THR A 163 -14.26 14.06 -7.89
N HIS A 164 -14.03 13.64 -6.65
CA HIS A 164 -12.71 13.27 -6.15
C HIS A 164 -12.46 11.76 -6.02
N ARG A 165 -13.42 10.91 -6.42
CA ARG A 165 -13.31 9.44 -6.32
C ARG A 165 -12.05 8.88 -6.97
N HIS A 166 -11.66 9.43 -8.11
CA HIS A 166 -10.52 8.99 -8.90
C HIS A 166 -9.16 9.14 -8.17
N LYS A 167 -9.12 9.87 -7.05
CA LYS A 167 -7.93 10.03 -6.20
C LYS A 167 -7.75 8.88 -5.21
N LEU A 168 -8.83 8.16 -4.91
CA LEU A 168 -8.87 7.13 -3.87
C LEU A 168 -8.47 5.75 -4.38
N VAL A 169 -7.79 5.02 -3.51
CA VAL A 169 -7.54 3.58 -3.64
C VAL A 169 -7.99 2.92 -2.34
N LEU A 170 -8.78 1.87 -2.44
CA LEU A 170 -9.19 1.07 -1.29
C LEU A 170 -8.10 0.05 -0.99
N SER A 171 -7.54 0.06 0.22
CA SER A 171 -6.43 -0.81 0.61
C SER A 171 -6.85 -1.72 1.78
N VAL A 172 -7.56 -2.82 1.53
CA VAL A 172 -8.18 -3.60 2.59
C VAL A 172 -7.51 -4.94 2.79
N GLY A 173 -7.19 -5.25 4.05
CA GLY A 173 -6.39 -6.40 4.44
C GLY A 173 -7.07 -7.33 5.43
N TRP A 174 -6.25 -8.24 5.93
CA TRP A 174 -6.59 -9.14 7.02
C TRP A 174 -5.65 -8.90 8.19
N THR A 175 -6.12 -9.16 9.40
CA THR A 175 -5.26 -9.08 10.59
C THR A 175 -4.13 -10.10 10.51
N THR A 176 -2.94 -9.71 10.96
CA THR A 176 -1.76 -10.59 10.95
C THR A 176 -1.04 -10.57 12.30
N ALA A 177 -0.26 -11.62 12.60
CA ALA A 177 0.60 -11.69 13.78
C ALA A 177 2.05 -11.95 13.36
N ASN A 178 3.04 -11.43 14.09
CA ASN A 178 4.47 -11.49 13.70
C ASN A 178 5.42 -11.74 14.89
N ALA A 179 4.92 -12.30 15.99
CA ALA A 179 5.69 -12.59 17.20
C ALA A 179 6.58 -13.83 17.06
N THR A 180 6.25 -14.75 16.16
CA THR A 180 7.03 -15.98 15.90
C THR A 180 7.33 -16.17 14.42
N ASP A 181 8.35 -16.98 14.10
CA ASP A 181 8.68 -17.31 12.71
C ASP A 181 7.53 -18.02 11.97
N GLU A 182 6.78 -18.87 12.69
CA GLU A 182 5.59 -19.52 12.16
C GLU A 182 4.52 -18.48 11.81
N GLU A 183 4.26 -17.52 12.71
CA GLU A 183 3.31 -16.43 12.44
C GLU A 183 3.77 -15.57 11.24
N ILE A 184 5.07 -15.27 11.14
CA ILE A 184 5.64 -14.48 10.03
C ILE A 184 5.38 -15.14 8.67
N HIS A 185 5.38 -16.47 8.59
CA HIS A 185 5.24 -17.22 7.34
C HIS A 185 3.89 -17.92 7.19
N ARG A 186 2.92 -17.62 8.06
CA ARG A 186 1.61 -18.28 8.07
C ARG A 186 0.82 -17.91 6.81
N PRO A 187 0.32 -18.91 6.06
CA PRO A 187 -0.33 -18.65 4.77
C PRO A 187 -1.75 -18.10 4.93
N TYR A 188 -2.18 -17.32 3.95
CA TYR A 188 -3.59 -16.97 3.74
C TYR A 188 -4.33 -18.19 3.16
N SER A 189 -5.55 -18.44 3.64
CA SER A 189 -6.39 -19.54 3.16
C SER A 189 -7.34 -19.11 2.04
N SER A 190 -7.88 -20.09 1.30
CA SER A 190 -8.89 -19.84 0.27
C SER A 190 -10.19 -19.28 0.87
N GLU A 191 -10.51 -19.67 2.10
CA GLU A 191 -11.65 -19.15 2.86
C GLU A 191 -11.49 -17.66 3.14
N MET A 192 -10.31 -17.22 3.62
CA MET A 192 -10.00 -15.80 3.84
C MET A 192 -10.19 -14.96 2.57
N VAL A 193 -9.70 -15.47 1.44
CA VAL A 193 -9.83 -14.80 0.13
C VAL A 193 -11.29 -14.75 -0.34
N LYS A 194 -12.03 -15.85 -0.18
CA LYS A 194 -13.45 -15.91 -0.52
C LYS A 194 -14.28 -14.92 0.29
N GLU A 195 -14.01 -14.77 1.58
CA GLU A 195 -14.68 -13.80 2.44
C GLU A 195 -14.40 -12.36 2.01
N MET A 196 -13.14 -12.04 1.71
CA MET A 196 -12.76 -10.71 1.19
C MET A 196 -13.48 -10.38 -0.13
N LEU A 197 -13.50 -11.33 -1.08
CA LEU A 197 -14.22 -11.13 -2.34
C LEU A 197 -15.73 -10.98 -2.14
N ASN A 198 -16.32 -11.68 -1.15
CA ASN A 198 -17.73 -11.55 -0.83
C ASN A 198 -18.07 -10.16 -0.29
N VAL A 199 -17.26 -9.64 0.64
CA VAL A 199 -17.54 -8.34 1.27
C VAL A 199 -17.29 -7.16 0.31
N LEU A 200 -16.35 -7.31 -0.62
CA LEU A 200 -16.06 -6.30 -1.64
C LEU A 200 -17.05 -6.27 -2.82
N ARG A 201 -17.78 -7.36 -3.06
CA ARG A 201 -18.71 -7.49 -4.21
C ARG A 201 -19.62 -6.27 -4.42
N PRO A 202 -20.25 -5.66 -3.37
CA PRO A 202 -21.11 -4.49 -3.56
C PRO A 202 -20.38 -3.21 -4.02
N PHE A 203 -19.06 -3.14 -3.84
CA PHE A 203 -18.23 -1.96 -4.07
C PHE A 203 -17.20 -2.16 -5.19
N GLN A 204 -17.21 -3.33 -5.85
CA GLN A 204 -16.16 -3.77 -6.76
C GLN A 204 -15.89 -2.81 -7.93
N ASP A 205 -16.91 -2.08 -8.39
CA ASP A 205 -16.80 -1.17 -9.53
C ASP A 205 -16.49 0.28 -9.10
N ASN A 206 -16.55 0.58 -7.79
CA ASN A 206 -16.40 1.93 -7.27
C ASN A 206 -14.92 2.31 -7.02
N PHE A 207 -14.05 1.32 -6.83
CA PHE A 207 -12.68 1.55 -6.37
C PHE A 207 -11.64 0.81 -7.20
N THR A 208 -10.45 1.40 -7.32
CA THR A 208 -9.24 0.59 -7.47
C THR A 208 -8.95 -0.01 -6.10
N VAL A 209 -8.68 -1.33 -6.05
CA VAL A 209 -8.44 -2.05 -4.79
C VAL A 209 -7.01 -2.57 -4.77
N THR A 210 -6.34 -2.45 -3.63
CA THR A 210 -5.10 -3.15 -3.35
C THR A 210 -5.22 -3.96 -2.07
N PHE A 211 -4.68 -5.18 -2.06
CA PHE A 211 -4.65 -6.01 -0.85
C PHE A 211 -3.27 -5.90 -0.20
N PRO A 212 -3.15 -5.35 1.01
CA PRO A 212 -1.90 -5.37 1.76
C PRO A 212 -1.62 -6.81 2.21
N LEU A 213 -0.58 -7.42 1.65
CA LEU A 213 -0.21 -8.80 1.91
C LEU A 213 1.19 -8.87 2.49
N ARG A 214 1.37 -9.63 3.55
CA ARG A 214 2.71 -9.89 4.07
C ARG A 214 3.52 -10.67 3.05
N ALA A 215 4.61 -10.07 2.56
CA ALA A 215 5.41 -10.61 1.47
C ALA A 215 5.96 -12.03 1.74
N THR A 216 6.37 -12.31 2.98
CA THR A 216 6.88 -13.62 3.44
C THR A 216 5.86 -14.77 3.35
N SER A 217 4.59 -14.46 3.19
CA SER A 217 3.50 -15.44 3.14
C SER A 217 2.96 -15.68 1.74
N VAL A 218 3.29 -14.83 0.76
CA VAL A 218 2.65 -14.83 -0.57
C VAL A 218 2.95 -16.10 -1.35
N ARG A 219 4.22 -16.54 -1.41
CA ARG A 219 4.62 -17.75 -2.17
C ARG A 219 3.81 -18.97 -1.77
N LYS A 220 3.71 -19.23 -0.46
CA LYS A 220 2.93 -20.35 0.09
C LYS A 220 1.42 -20.18 -0.09
N SER A 221 0.95 -18.94 -0.16
CA SER A 221 -0.47 -18.61 -0.27
C SER A 221 -0.95 -18.42 -1.70
N TRP A 222 -0.07 -18.52 -2.70
CA TRP A 222 -0.36 -18.14 -4.08
C TRP A 222 -1.61 -18.80 -4.67
N PRO A 223 -1.85 -20.13 -4.49
CA PRO A 223 -3.08 -20.75 -5.00
C PRO A 223 -4.36 -20.15 -4.39
N ALA A 224 -4.28 -19.67 -3.15
CA ALA A 224 -5.40 -19.00 -2.49
C ALA A 224 -5.52 -17.54 -2.92
N LEU A 225 -4.40 -16.82 -3.10
CA LEU A 225 -4.37 -15.38 -3.36
C LEU A 225 -4.60 -14.99 -4.83
N CYS A 226 -4.19 -15.81 -5.80
CA CYS A 226 -4.27 -15.44 -7.22
C CYS A 226 -5.70 -15.06 -7.70
N PRO A 227 -6.82 -15.60 -7.16
CA PRO A 227 -8.16 -15.16 -7.55
C PRO A 227 -8.46 -13.69 -7.24
N LEU A 228 -7.75 -13.07 -6.28
CA LEU A 228 -7.87 -11.63 -5.98
C LEU A 228 -7.47 -10.75 -7.17
N LEU A 229 -6.65 -11.26 -8.09
CA LEU A 229 -6.20 -10.52 -9.27
C LEU A 229 -7.11 -10.73 -10.50
N ASN A 230 -8.21 -11.50 -10.37
CA ASN A 230 -9.15 -11.68 -11.48
C ASN A 230 -9.82 -10.35 -11.92
N PRO A 231 -10.32 -9.48 -11.00
CA PRO A 231 -10.82 -8.17 -11.39
C PRO A 231 -9.66 -7.27 -11.85
N PRO A 232 -9.76 -6.55 -12.97
CA PRO A 232 -8.65 -5.78 -13.54
C PRO A 232 -8.25 -4.56 -12.69
N ASN A 233 -9.15 -4.08 -11.84
CA ASN A 233 -8.95 -2.95 -10.94
C ASN A 233 -8.38 -3.35 -9.57
N TYR A 234 -8.08 -4.64 -9.36
CA TYR A 234 -7.52 -5.14 -8.09
C TYR A 234 -6.00 -5.28 -8.21
N GLY A 235 -5.28 -5.26 -7.11
CA GLY A 235 -3.82 -5.35 -7.07
C GLY A 235 -3.32 -5.71 -5.68
N PHE A 236 -2.01 -5.71 -5.49
CA PHE A 236 -1.38 -6.03 -4.21
C PHE A 236 -0.48 -4.91 -3.71
N THR A 237 -0.38 -4.78 -2.39
CA THR A 237 0.68 -4.04 -1.72
C THR A 237 1.41 -5.02 -0.83
N LEU A 238 2.54 -5.53 -1.31
CA LEU A 238 3.35 -6.46 -0.54
C LEU A 238 4.14 -5.71 0.52
N TRP A 239 4.00 -6.11 1.78
CA TRP A 239 4.70 -5.46 2.89
C TRP A 239 5.56 -6.45 3.65
N TRP A 240 6.80 -6.04 3.95
CA TRP A 240 7.68 -6.63 4.96
C TRP A 240 8.91 -5.74 5.15
N ALA A 241 8.83 -4.83 6.12
CA ALA A 241 9.91 -3.87 6.40
C ALA A 241 10.84 -4.29 7.55
N ALA A 242 10.59 -5.44 8.20
CA ALA A 242 11.29 -5.85 9.42
C ALA A 242 12.66 -6.48 9.16
N THR A 243 12.76 -7.36 8.16
CA THR A 243 14.02 -8.03 7.79
C THR A 243 14.12 -8.19 6.29
N GLN A 244 15.33 -8.41 5.78
CA GLN A 244 15.54 -8.70 4.37
C GLN A 244 14.91 -10.07 4.02
N ILE A 245 14.09 -10.10 2.98
CA ILE A 245 13.59 -11.34 2.38
C ILE A 245 14.69 -11.94 1.49
N PRO A 246 14.87 -13.28 1.48
CA PRO A 246 15.81 -13.93 0.58
C PRO A 246 15.62 -13.54 -0.89
N ASP A 247 16.71 -13.36 -1.63
CA ASP A 247 16.66 -12.97 -3.05
C ASP A 247 15.87 -13.97 -3.91
N ASP A 248 15.87 -15.27 -3.56
CA ASP A 248 15.08 -16.25 -4.30
C ASP A 248 13.57 -16.04 -4.11
N GLU A 249 13.15 -15.68 -2.89
CA GLU A 249 11.75 -15.31 -2.58
C GLU A 249 11.36 -14.05 -3.34
N LEU A 250 12.21 -13.01 -3.36
CA LEU A 250 11.98 -11.79 -4.14
C LEU A 250 11.91 -12.06 -5.65
N GLU A 251 12.79 -12.92 -6.15
CA GLU A 251 12.84 -13.35 -7.56
C GLU A 251 11.54 -14.06 -7.96
N TRP A 252 11.03 -14.94 -7.09
CA TRP A 252 9.75 -15.59 -7.33
C TRP A 252 8.59 -14.58 -7.33
N LEU A 253 8.54 -13.67 -6.34
CA LEU A 253 7.51 -12.62 -6.29
C LEU A 253 7.51 -11.78 -7.56
N PHE A 254 8.69 -11.36 -8.03
CA PHE A 254 8.84 -10.57 -9.23
C PHE A 254 8.40 -11.34 -10.48
N ASN A 255 8.87 -12.58 -10.66
CA ASN A 255 8.52 -13.38 -11.83
C ASN A 255 7.01 -13.66 -11.88
N THR A 256 6.42 -14.08 -10.76
CA THR A 256 4.99 -14.39 -10.67
C THR A 256 4.11 -13.15 -10.89
N LEU A 257 4.46 -11.99 -10.33
CA LEU A 257 3.58 -10.82 -10.36
C LEU A 257 3.83 -9.88 -11.55
N GLU A 258 5.04 -9.85 -12.11
CA GLU A 258 5.43 -8.88 -13.14
C GLU A 258 5.80 -9.51 -14.50
N ILE A 259 6.07 -10.81 -14.57
CA ILE A 259 6.53 -11.45 -15.83
C ILE A 259 5.58 -12.54 -16.32
N GLU A 260 5.16 -13.44 -15.44
CA GLU A 260 4.32 -14.59 -15.81
C GLU A 260 3.02 -14.15 -16.48
N THR A 261 2.52 -15.01 -17.36
CA THR A 261 1.25 -14.79 -18.07
C THR A 261 0.23 -15.83 -17.63
N TYR A 262 -1.00 -15.38 -17.42
CA TYR A 262 -2.09 -16.19 -16.91
C TYR A 262 -3.21 -16.22 -17.93
N ALA A 263 -3.74 -17.41 -18.19
CA ALA A 263 -4.86 -17.58 -19.11
C ALA A 263 -6.16 -17.12 -18.45
N HIS A 264 -6.87 -16.18 -19.09
CA HIS A 264 -8.24 -15.86 -18.72
C HIS A 264 -9.23 -16.62 -19.63
N GLU A 265 -10.02 -17.50 -19.03
CA GLU A 265 -11.22 -18.02 -19.71
C GLU A 265 -12.34 -16.97 -19.67
N PRO A 266 -13.15 -16.82 -20.74
CA PRO A 266 -13.19 -17.62 -21.97
C PRO A 266 -12.43 -16.99 -23.16
N SER A 267 -11.74 -15.86 -22.96
CA SER A 267 -11.12 -15.11 -24.07
C SER A 267 -9.84 -15.76 -24.62
N GLY A 268 -9.21 -16.66 -23.85
CA GLY A 268 -7.98 -17.35 -24.22
C GLY A 268 -6.75 -16.44 -24.33
N LYS A 269 -6.89 -15.14 -24.02
CA LYS A 269 -5.80 -14.17 -24.08
C LYS A 269 -5.02 -14.25 -22.77
N ALA A 270 -3.76 -14.68 -22.86
CA ALA A 270 -2.87 -14.66 -21.73
C ALA A 270 -2.51 -13.20 -21.39
N THR A 271 -2.68 -12.81 -20.13
CA THR A 271 -2.27 -11.48 -19.65
C THR A 271 -1.36 -11.62 -18.45
N THR A 272 -0.45 -10.66 -18.31
CA THR A 272 0.37 -10.52 -17.10
C THR A 272 -0.40 -9.75 -16.03
N PHE A 273 -0.01 -9.94 -14.77
CA PHE A 273 -0.42 -9.09 -13.65
C PHE A 273 0.48 -7.85 -13.46
N ALA A 274 1.44 -7.64 -14.37
CA ALA A 274 2.40 -6.55 -14.29
C ALA A 274 1.76 -5.18 -14.07
N GLY A 275 2.41 -4.37 -13.23
CA GLY A 275 1.95 -3.03 -12.91
C GLY A 275 0.74 -2.99 -11.98
N ARG A 276 0.48 -4.08 -11.24
CA ARG A 276 -0.60 -4.16 -10.23
C ARG A 276 -0.09 -4.40 -8.80
N THR A 277 1.22 -4.51 -8.59
CA THR A 277 1.82 -4.81 -7.29
C THR A 277 2.75 -3.69 -6.81
N PHE A 278 2.47 -3.13 -5.64
CA PHE A 278 3.39 -2.26 -4.91
C PHE A 278 4.25 -3.10 -3.95
N TYR A 279 5.51 -2.69 -3.75
CA TYR A 279 6.48 -3.44 -2.94
C TYR A 279 7.03 -2.57 -1.80
N ASP A 280 6.34 -2.58 -0.66
CA ASP A 280 6.80 -2.03 0.62
C ASP A 280 7.66 -3.07 1.37
N ILE A 281 8.74 -3.50 0.72
CA ILE A 281 9.62 -4.57 1.21
C ILE A 281 11.03 -4.00 1.40
N LEU A 282 11.62 -4.27 2.57
CA LEU A 282 12.98 -3.85 2.88
C LEU A 282 13.96 -4.42 1.83
N GLY A 283 14.71 -3.54 1.17
CA GLY A 283 15.76 -3.89 0.22
C GLY A 283 15.27 -4.36 -1.15
N PHE A 284 13.99 -4.17 -1.49
CA PHE A 284 13.46 -4.51 -2.81
C PHE A 284 14.07 -3.66 -3.94
N ASP A 285 14.37 -2.39 -3.66
CA ASP A 285 15.10 -1.49 -4.55
C ASP A 285 16.47 -2.05 -4.94
N ARG A 286 17.26 -2.51 -3.96
CA ARG A 286 18.55 -3.16 -4.22
C ARG A 286 18.40 -4.45 -5.01
N PHE A 287 17.33 -5.21 -4.75
CA PHE A 287 17.03 -6.41 -5.53
C PHE A 287 16.82 -6.07 -7.01
N LEU A 288 16.04 -5.02 -7.33
CA LEU A 288 15.82 -4.57 -8.71
C LEU A 288 17.15 -4.14 -9.37
N GLU A 289 17.96 -3.34 -8.69
CA GLU A 289 19.27 -2.91 -9.21
C GLU A 289 20.18 -4.11 -9.54
N HIS A 290 20.29 -5.08 -8.63
CA HIS A 290 21.09 -6.28 -8.88
C HIS A 290 20.54 -7.14 -10.02
N ARG A 291 19.21 -7.22 -10.15
CA ARG A 291 18.54 -7.97 -11.23
C ARG A 291 18.81 -7.32 -12.58
N ASP A 292 18.68 -6.01 -12.69
CA ASP A 292 18.94 -5.27 -13.93
C ASP A 292 20.41 -5.38 -14.36
N HIS A 293 21.34 -5.31 -13.41
CA HIS A 293 22.76 -5.54 -13.68
C HIS A 293 23.07 -6.95 -14.18
N LYS A 294 22.50 -8.00 -13.57
CA LYS A 294 22.66 -9.39 -14.04
C LYS A 294 22.14 -9.58 -15.45
N ASN A 295 20.99 -9.00 -15.77
CA ASN A 295 20.36 -9.11 -17.09
C ASN A 295 21.04 -8.24 -18.17
N SER A 296 21.77 -7.19 -17.76
CA SER A 296 22.51 -6.30 -18.67
C SER A 296 23.94 -6.76 -18.98
N THR A 297 24.46 -7.74 -18.23
CA THR A 297 25.82 -8.27 -18.43
C THR A 297 25.77 -9.48 -19.39
N PRO A 298 26.42 -9.43 -20.57
CA PRO A 298 26.46 -10.58 -21.48
C PRO A 298 27.08 -11.76 -20.76
N SER A 299 26.39 -12.91 -20.76
CA SER A 299 26.95 -14.18 -20.31
C SER A 299 28.21 -14.45 -21.13
N THR A 300 29.38 -14.19 -20.54
CA THR A 300 30.65 -14.61 -21.12
C THR A 300 30.66 -16.13 -20.99
N GLN A 301 30.18 -16.82 -22.03
CA GLN A 301 30.42 -18.25 -22.16
C GLN A 301 31.93 -18.45 -22.12
N LEU A 302 32.40 -18.98 -20.99
CA LEU A 302 33.68 -19.66 -20.91
C LEU A 302 33.62 -20.82 -21.91
N GLN A 303 34.15 -20.59 -23.11
CA GLN A 303 34.63 -21.65 -23.97
C GLN A 303 35.79 -22.32 -23.23
N ASN A 304 35.58 -23.58 -22.84
CA ASN A 304 36.62 -24.57 -22.64
C ASN A 304 36.31 -25.76 -23.53
#